data_AF-B4ISF4-F1
#
_entry.id   AF-B4ISF4-F1
#
_cell.length_a   1.000
_cell.length_b   1.000
_cell.length_c   1.000
_cell.angle_alpha   90.00
_cell.angle_beta   90.00
_cell.angle_gamma   90.00
#
_symmetry.space_group_name_H-M   'P 1'
#
loop_
_entity.id
_entity.type
_entity.pdbx_description
1 polymer ?
#
loop_
_entity_poly.entity_id
_entity_poly.type
_entity_poly.pdbx_seq_one_letter_code
_entity_poly.pdbx_strand_id
1 'polypeptide(L)'
;MWCSLLYQISGIFTDVVKQKAELQHGILTQCIKRITVERKCNAQVIGSILLKVNSKLNGTNHKLRDDLHCLPKKTMFLGADVTHPSPDQREIPSVVGVAASHDPFGASYNMQYRLQRSALEEIEDMESITLEHLRVYHNFQQCYPDHIIYYRDGVSDGQFPNIKNKELRGISAACSKLHIKPKICCFIVVKRHHTRFFPERSSYRNTTSSTTLLRETVVDRTICPSQ
;
A
#
# COMPACT_ATOMS: atom_id res chain seq x y z
N MET A 1 7.67 22.65 8.89
CA MET A 1 8.06 21.52 8.02
C MET A 1 8.29 22.10 6.63
N TRP A 2 9.53 22.08 6.12
CA TRP A 2 9.85 22.66 4.80
C TRP A 2 9.63 21.59 3.72
N CYS A 3 8.79 21.89 2.73
CA CYS A 3 8.66 21.07 1.53
C CYS A 3 9.38 21.76 0.37
N SER A 4 10.46 21.15 -0.11
CA SER A 4 11.24 21.70 -1.23
C SER A 4 10.77 21.09 -2.55
N LEU A 5 10.37 21.96 -3.48
CA LEU A 5 10.10 21.61 -4.87
C LEU A 5 11.41 21.61 -5.65
N LEU A 6 11.78 20.45 -6.21
CA LEU A 6 13.04 20.28 -6.92
C LEU A 6 12.79 20.06 -8.41
N TYR A 7 13.46 20.89 -9.23
CA TYR A 7 13.44 20.88 -10.68
C TYR A 7 14.47 19.87 -11.21
N GLN A 8 14.09 18.95 -12.10
CA GLN A 8 14.94 17.78 -12.35
C GLN A 8 15.15 17.37 -13.81
N ILE A 9 16.39 16.97 -14.14
CA ILE A 9 16.91 16.65 -15.48
C ILE A 9 17.09 15.12 -15.71
N SER A 10 17.34 14.29 -14.68
CA SER A 10 17.53 12.82 -14.83
C SER A 10 17.22 12.00 -13.56
N GLY A 11 17.02 10.67 -13.70
CA GLY A 11 16.60 9.75 -12.64
C GLY A 11 17.62 9.53 -11.51
N ILE A 12 18.91 9.44 -11.84
CA ILE A 12 20.03 9.21 -10.89
C ILE A 12 20.11 10.31 -9.82
N PHE A 13 19.69 11.54 -10.15
CA PHE A 13 19.71 12.66 -9.20
C PHE A 13 18.60 12.55 -8.13
N THR A 14 17.51 11.81 -8.39
CA THR A 14 16.36 11.72 -7.48
C THR A 14 16.72 10.97 -6.21
N ASP A 15 17.46 9.88 -6.37
CA ASP A 15 17.76 8.95 -5.28
C ASP A 15 18.70 9.62 -4.27
N VAL A 16 19.73 10.31 -4.75
CA VAL A 16 20.65 11.10 -3.92
C VAL A 16 19.91 12.20 -3.16
N VAL A 17 19.03 12.94 -3.85
CA VAL A 17 18.20 13.97 -3.25
C VAL A 17 17.34 13.40 -2.14
N LYS A 18 16.59 12.32 -2.42
CA LYS A 18 15.72 11.67 -1.44
C LYS A 18 16.49 11.13 -0.25
N GLN A 19 17.60 10.43 -0.48
CA GLN A 19 18.42 9.89 0.61
C GLN A 19 18.95 11.00 1.51
N LYS A 20 19.57 12.05 0.96
CA LYS A 20 20.12 13.14 1.78
C LYS A 20 19.01 13.92 2.48
N ALA A 21 18.02 14.39 1.73
CA ALA A 21 16.97 15.24 2.29
C ALA A 21 16.09 14.48 3.30
N GLU A 22 15.56 13.32 2.93
CA GLU A 22 14.55 12.61 3.73
C GLU A 22 15.19 11.79 4.85
N LEU A 23 16.33 11.11 4.62
CA LEU A 23 16.96 10.25 5.64
C LEU A 23 17.96 10.98 6.54
N GLN A 24 18.73 11.93 6.01
CA GLN A 24 19.77 12.62 6.81
C GLN A 24 19.27 13.92 7.45
N HIS A 25 18.33 14.61 6.80
CA HIS A 25 17.88 15.95 7.25
C HIS A 25 16.39 16.01 7.61
N GLY A 26 15.59 14.98 7.36
CA GLY A 26 14.15 14.97 7.65
C GLY A 26 13.35 16.00 6.84
N ILE A 27 13.82 16.37 5.65
CA ILE A 27 13.19 17.35 4.75
C ILE A 27 12.34 16.61 3.74
N LEU A 28 11.04 16.90 3.71
CA LEU A 28 10.12 16.36 2.71
C LEU A 28 10.40 16.97 1.34
N THR A 29 10.54 16.14 0.31
CA THR A 29 10.84 16.60 -1.05
C THR A 29 9.68 16.33 -2.01
N GLN A 30 9.46 17.19 -3.00
CA GLN A 30 8.60 16.90 -4.15
C GLN A 30 9.37 17.15 -5.45
N CYS A 31 9.84 16.06 -6.06
CA CYS A 31 10.56 16.10 -7.33
C CYS A 31 9.58 16.18 -8.51
N ILE A 32 9.85 17.06 -9.47
CA ILE A 32 9.06 17.18 -10.71
C ILE A 32 10.02 17.13 -11.90
N LYS A 33 9.70 16.28 -12.88
CA LYS A 33 10.47 16.21 -14.12
C LYS A 33 10.38 17.55 -14.86
N ARG A 34 11.52 18.05 -15.35
CA ARG A 34 11.62 19.25 -16.16
C ARG A 34 10.58 19.30 -17.28
N ILE A 35 10.46 18.22 -18.06
CA ILE A 35 9.51 18.12 -19.18
C ILE A 35 8.04 18.31 -18.74
N THR A 36 7.69 17.91 -17.52
CA THR A 36 6.34 18.07 -16.97
C THR A 36 6.05 19.54 -16.72
N VAL A 37 7.03 20.28 -16.20
CA VAL A 37 6.90 21.73 -15.95
C VAL A 37 6.90 22.51 -17.28
N GLU A 38 7.85 22.22 -18.17
CA GLU A 38 8.05 23.02 -19.38
C GLU A 38 6.99 22.77 -20.46
N ARG A 39 6.47 21.54 -20.58
CA ARG A 39 5.61 21.17 -21.71
C ARG A 39 4.24 20.64 -21.35
N LYS A 40 3.98 20.31 -20.08
CA LYS A 40 2.74 19.66 -19.64
C LYS A 40 2.08 20.34 -18.45
N CYS A 41 2.55 21.53 -18.06
CA CYS A 41 2.03 22.23 -16.89
C CYS A 41 0.63 22.79 -17.18
N ASN A 42 -0.38 22.04 -16.79
CA ASN A 42 -1.78 22.41 -16.86
C ASN A 42 -2.46 22.17 -15.51
N ALA A 43 -3.71 22.62 -15.37
CA ALA A 43 -4.45 22.52 -14.10
C ALA A 43 -4.54 21.07 -13.58
N GLN A 44 -4.69 20.08 -14.46
CA GLN A 44 -4.74 18.67 -14.08
C GLN A 44 -3.41 18.16 -13.50
N VAL A 45 -2.29 18.52 -14.14
CA VAL A 45 -0.95 18.17 -13.66
C VAL A 45 -0.66 18.85 -12.34
N ILE A 46 -0.98 20.13 -12.21
CA ILE A 46 -0.83 20.88 -10.96
C ILE A 46 -1.66 20.23 -9.85
N GLY A 47 -2.94 19.92 -10.11
CA GLY A 47 -3.80 19.21 -9.16
C GLY A 47 -3.19 17.88 -8.70
N SER A 48 -2.68 17.08 -9.62
CA SER A 48 -2.02 15.80 -9.32
C SER A 48 -0.77 15.96 -8.44
N ILE A 49 0.00 17.04 -8.64
CA ILE A 49 1.17 17.38 -7.82
C ILE A 49 0.71 17.80 -6.43
N LEU A 50 -0.30 18.68 -6.33
CA LEU A 50 -0.82 19.17 -5.06
C LEU A 50 -1.40 18.05 -4.20
N LEU A 51 -2.04 17.03 -4.80
CA LEU A 51 -2.47 15.83 -4.08
C LEU A 51 -1.29 15.15 -3.36
N LYS A 52 -0.12 15.05 -4.00
CA LYS A 52 1.09 14.44 -3.41
C LYS A 52 1.70 15.32 -2.33
N VAL A 53 1.73 16.64 -2.54
CA VAL A 53 2.26 17.59 -1.56
C VAL A 53 1.39 17.59 -0.31
N ASN A 54 0.06 17.66 -0.47
CA ASN A 54 -0.87 17.62 0.65
C ASN A 54 -0.70 16.36 1.50
N SER A 55 -0.62 15.18 0.88
CA SER A 55 -0.39 13.92 1.60
C SER A 55 0.95 13.87 2.33
N LYS A 56 2.02 14.46 1.79
CA LYS A 56 3.32 14.55 2.48
C LYS A 56 3.27 15.45 3.71
N LEU A 57 2.42 16.48 3.66
CA LEU A 57 2.18 17.38 4.78
C LEU A 57 1.10 16.85 5.74
N ASN A 58 0.81 15.54 5.68
CA ASN A 58 -0.23 14.85 6.47
C ASN A 58 -1.65 15.37 6.25
N GLY A 59 -1.92 16.03 5.12
CA GLY A 59 -3.26 16.44 4.72
C GLY A 59 -4.06 15.30 4.09
N THR A 60 -5.37 15.32 4.30
CA THR A 60 -6.32 14.37 3.71
C THR A 60 -6.91 14.96 2.43
N ASN A 61 -6.73 14.28 1.29
CA ASN A 61 -7.28 14.73 0.00
C ASN A 61 -8.76 14.38 -0.17
N HIS A 62 -9.13 13.16 0.22
CA HIS A 62 -10.47 12.62 0.13
C HIS A 62 -10.64 11.55 1.21
N LYS A 63 -11.88 11.34 1.65
CA LYS A 63 -12.28 10.25 2.54
C LYS A 63 -13.55 9.60 2.01
N LEU A 64 -13.78 8.36 2.43
CA LEU A 64 -15.06 7.70 2.19
C LEU A 64 -16.17 8.43 2.96
N ARG A 65 -17.40 8.34 2.46
CA ARG A 65 -18.57 8.90 3.13
C ARG A 65 -18.82 8.14 4.44
N ASP A 66 -19.23 8.85 5.48
CA ASP A 66 -19.32 8.32 6.86
C ASP A 66 -20.43 7.26 7.05
N ASP A 67 -21.34 7.11 6.07
CA ASP A 67 -22.47 6.18 6.07
C ASP A 67 -22.13 4.79 5.48
N LEU A 68 -20.85 4.47 5.28
CA LEU A 68 -20.42 3.11 4.92
C LEU A 68 -20.63 2.16 6.10
N HIS A 69 -21.86 1.71 6.29
CA HIS A 69 -22.26 0.73 7.32
C HIS A 69 -21.53 -0.62 7.19
N CYS A 70 -20.79 -0.86 6.10
CA CYS A 70 -20.10 -2.10 5.81
C CYS A 70 -18.71 -2.22 6.45
N LEU A 71 -18.09 -1.12 6.89
CA LEU A 71 -16.77 -1.17 7.52
C LEU A 71 -16.91 -1.30 9.05
N PRO A 72 -16.29 -2.31 9.68
CA PRO A 72 -16.27 -2.40 11.13
C PRO A 72 -15.63 -1.15 11.75
N LYS A 73 -16.15 -0.71 12.90
CA LYS A 73 -15.53 0.37 13.67
C LYS A 73 -14.12 -0.04 14.13
N LYS A 74 -13.25 0.97 14.33
CA LYS A 74 -11.86 0.80 14.79
C LYS A 74 -11.09 -0.24 13.95
N THR A 75 -11.16 -0.09 12.64
CA THR A 75 -10.43 -0.93 11.70
C THR A 75 -9.07 -0.30 11.39
N MET A 76 -8.01 -1.10 11.45
CA MET A 76 -6.69 -0.77 10.94
C MET A 76 -6.45 -1.56 9.64
N PHE A 77 -6.15 -0.85 8.56
CA PHE A 77 -5.80 -1.45 7.28
C PHE A 77 -4.28 -1.54 7.18
N LEU A 78 -3.75 -2.74 6.96
CA LEU A 78 -2.36 -2.96 6.61
C LEU A 78 -2.26 -3.32 5.13
N GLY A 79 -1.25 -2.79 4.46
CA GLY A 79 -0.85 -3.20 3.12
C GLY A 79 0.63 -3.57 3.12
N ALA A 80 0.97 -4.73 2.58
CA ALA A 80 2.35 -5.17 2.50
C ALA A 80 2.74 -5.68 1.11
N ASP A 81 3.99 -5.37 0.75
CA ASP A 81 4.64 -5.80 -0.48
C ASP A 81 6.11 -6.13 -0.20
N VAL A 82 6.65 -7.06 -0.97
CA VAL A 82 8.07 -7.43 -0.93
C VAL A 82 8.63 -7.25 -2.33
N THR A 83 9.65 -6.40 -2.45
CA THR A 83 10.35 -6.17 -3.71
C THR A 83 11.67 -6.93 -3.73
N HIS A 84 11.84 -7.78 -4.74
CA HIS A 84 13.07 -8.52 -4.98
C HIS A 84 13.98 -7.79 -5.98
N PRO A 85 15.30 -7.91 -5.83
CA PRO A 85 16.25 -7.49 -6.86
C PRO A 85 16.14 -8.39 -8.11
N SER A 86 16.92 -8.06 -9.16
CA SER A 86 17.01 -8.91 -10.34
C SER A 86 17.41 -10.35 -9.98
N PRO A 87 16.93 -11.39 -10.68
CA PRO A 87 17.31 -12.78 -10.42
C PRO A 87 18.83 -13.05 -10.41
N ASP A 88 19.60 -12.22 -11.13
CA ASP A 88 21.06 -12.29 -11.21
C ASP A 88 21.76 -11.68 -9.98
N GLN A 89 21.04 -10.91 -9.17
CA GLN A 89 21.56 -10.15 -8.03
C GLN A 89 21.21 -10.82 -6.70
N ARG A 90 21.64 -12.08 -6.53
CA ARG A 90 21.26 -12.92 -5.38
C ARG A 90 21.79 -12.43 -4.02
N GLU A 91 22.82 -11.60 -4.03
CA GLU A 91 23.41 -11.02 -2.80
C GLU A 91 22.68 -9.75 -2.34
N ILE A 92 21.86 -9.15 -3.21
CA ILE A 92 21.10 -7.96 -2.85
C ILE A 92 19.90 -8.42 -2.00
N PRO A 93 19.65 -7.79 -0.83
CA PRO A 93 18.52 -8.15 0.02
C PRO A 93 17.18 -7.79 -0.65
N SER A 94 16.13 -8.48 -0.25
CA SER A 94 14.76 -8.07 -0.57
C SER A 94 14.36 -6.88 0.31
N VAL A 95 13.51 -6.01 -0.20
CA VAL A 95 12.97 -4.87 0.54
C VAL A 95 11.51 -5.14 0.89
N VAL A 96 11.20 -5.15 2.17
CA VAL A 96 9.83 -5.20 2.69
C VAL A 96 9.31 -3.79 2.85
N GLY A 97 8.07 -3.57 2.43
CA GLY A 97 7.32 -2.37 2.77
C GLY A 97 5.96 -2.72 3.37
N VAL A 98 5.65 -2.20 4.56
CA VAL A 98 4.34 -2.34 5.21
C VAL A 98 3.81 -0.96 5.57
N ALA A 99 2.62 -0.64 5.07
CA ALA A 99 1.87 0.55 5.42
C ALA A 99 0.71 0.17 6.35
N ALA A 100 0.38 1.01 7.33
CA ALA A 100 -0.83 0.85 8.13
C ALA A 100 -1.59 2.16 8.30
N SER A 101 -2.92 2.09 8.22
CA SER A 101 -3.78 3.25 8.47
C SER A 101 -3.77 3.60 9.95
N HIS A 102 -3.82 4.89 10.30
CA HIS A 102 -3.88 5.34 11.69
C HIS A 102 -4.99 6.36 11.96
N ASP A 103 -5.77 6.74 10.95
CA ASP A 103 -6.96 7.56 11.08
C ASP A 103 -8.24 6.71 11.03
N PRO A 104 -9.40 7.23 11.48
CA PRO A 104 -10.65 6.49 11.50
C PRO A 104 -11.23 6.18 10.11
N PHE A 105 -10.81 6.91 9.08
CA PHE A 105 -11.37 6.84 7.73
C PHE A 105 -10.51 6.00 6.77
N GLY A 106 -9.34 5.54 7.21
CA GLY A 106 -8.39 4.81 6.36
C GLY A 106 -7.80 5.68 5.25
N ALA A 107 -7.57 6.97 5.50
CA ALA A 107 -7.03 7.92 4.54
C ALA A 107 -5.56 8.31 4.79
N SER A 108 -5.03 8.05 5.99
CA SER A 108 -3.70 8.41 6.45
C SER A 108 -2.96 7.17 6.93
N TYR A 109 -1.74 6.99 6.41
CA TYR A 109 -0.95 5.79 6.62
C TYR A 109 0.46 6.13 7.12
N ASN A 110 0.96 5.32 8.04
CA ASN A 110 2.37 5.30 8.40
C ASN A 110 3.05 4.09 7.75
N MET A 111 4.36 4.19 7.52
CA MET A 111 5.13 3.18 6.77
C MET A 111 6.25 2.60 7.63
N GLN A 112 6.49 1.30 7.49
CA GLN A 112 7.65 0.58 7.98
C GLN A 112 8.32 -0.13 6.81
N TYR A 113 9.65 -0.19 6.83
CA TYR A 113 10.42 -0.98 5.87
C TYR A 113 11.46 -1.84 6.57
N ARG A 114 11.84 -2.95 5.94
CA ARG A 114 12.93 -3.82 6.40
C ARG A 114 13.72 -4.33 5.21
N LEU A 115 15.01 -4.57 5.43
CA LEU A 115 15.80 -5.42 4.55
C LEU A 115 15.69 -6.84 5.08
N GLN A 116 15.50 -7.80 4.19
CA GLN A 116 15.49 -9.21 4.53
C GLN A 116 16.27 -10.03 3.51
N ARG A 117 16.38 -11.33 3.77
CA ARG A 117 17.12 -12.24 2.88
C ARG A 117 16.61 -12.16 1.43
N SER A 118 17.53 -12.32 0.49
CA SER A 118 17.20 -12.24 -0.94
C SER A 118 16.20 -13.33 -1.33
N ALA A 119 15.29 -12.98 -2.25
CA ALA A 119 14.26 -13.87 -2.80
C ALA A 119 13.33 -14.55 -1.77
N LEU A 120 13.23 -14.00 -0.56
CA LEU A 120 12.30 -14.48 0.46
C LEU A 120 11.00 -13.69 0.40
N GLU A 121 9.89 -14.35 0.05
CA GLU A 121 8.60 -13.68 -0.15
C GLU A 121 7.89 -13.39 1.18
N GLU A 122 7.96 -14.29 2.16
CA GLU A 122 7.38 -14.04 3.47
C GLU A 122 8.10 -12.91 4.23
N ILE A 123 7.35 -12.10 4.96
CA ILE A 123 7.93 -11.04 5.81
C ILE A 123 8.42 -11.64 7.13
N GLU A 124 9.73 -11.59 7.37
CA GLU A 124 10.34 -12.19 8.56
C GLU A 124 10.02 -11.40 9.84
N ASP A 125 10.10 -10.08 9.79
CA ASP A 125 9.99 -9.18 10.95
C ASP A 125 8.56 -8.63 11.15
N MET A 126 7.54 -9.39 10.76
CA MET A 126 6.16 -8.90 10.74
C MET A 126 5.64 -8.53 12.14
N GLU A 127 6.10 -9.21 13.19
CA GLU A 127 5.73 -8.91 14.57
C GLU A 127 6.19 -7.52 15.00
N SER A 128 7.48 -7.21 14.82
CA SER A 128 8.07 -5.92 15.18
C SER A 128 7.43 -4.78 14.38
N ILE A 129 7.27 -4.97 13.08
CA ILE A 129 6.58 -4.03 12.19
C ILE A 129 5.16 -3.73 12.70
N THR A 130 4.40 -4.79 13.03
CA THR A 130 3.02 -4.64 13.52
C THR A 130 2.98 -3.90 14.86
N LEU A 131 3.92 -4.15 15.77
CA LEU A 131 4.02 -3.42 17.04
C LEU A 131 4.22 -1.92 16.81
N GLU A 132 5.09 -1.51 15.88
CA GLU A 132 5.28 -0.09 15.57
C GLU A 132 4.01 0.54 14.98
N HIS A 133 3.31 -0.16 14.09
CA HIS A 133 2.03 0.32 13.56
C HIS A 133 0.96 0.45 14.65
N LEU A 134 0.85 -0.53 15.55
CA LEU A 134 -0.11 -0.49 16.67
C LEU A 134 0.20 0.67 17.63
N ARG A 135 1.48 0.98 17.89
CA ARG A 135 1.88 2.17 18.67
C ARG A 135 1.44 3.46 17.98
N VAL A 136 1.68 3.59 16.68
CA VAL A 136 1.25 4.77 15.91
C VAL A 136 -0.27 4.89 15.92
N TYR A 137 -1.00 3.80 15.68
CA TYR A 137 -2.46 3.77 15.75
C TYR A 137 -2.95 4.26 17.12
N HIS A 138 -2.40 3.73 18.21
CA HIS A 138 -2.77 4.14 19.57
C HIS A 138 -2.47 5.62 19.84
N ASN A 139 -1.35 6.15 19.34
CA ASN A 139 -1.02 7.57 19.50
C ASN A 139 -2.04 8.48 18.82
N PHE A 140 -2.60 8.09 17.67
CA PHE A 140 -3.61 8.87 16.96
C PHE A 140 -5.04 8.63 17.48
N GLN A 141 -5.39 7.39 17.82
CA GLN A 141 -6.76 6.99 18.15
C GLN A 141 -7.03 6.87 19.65
N GLN A 142 -6.00 6.95 20.50
CA GLN A 142 -6.07 6.76 21.95
C GLN A 142 -6.70 5.41 22.36
N CYS A 143 -6.69 4.44 21.44
CA CYS A 143 -7.15 3.07 21.62
C CYS A 143 -6.50 2.18 20.56
N TYR A 144 -6.58 0.86 20.76
CA TYR A 144 -6.15 -0.14 19.76
C TYR A 144 -7.29 -0.53 18.82
N PRO A 145 -6.99 -1.03 17.61
CA PRO A 145 -8.02 -1.45 16.66
C PRO A 145 -8.74 -2.71 17.15
N ASP A 146 -10.03 -2.81 16.85
CA ASP A 146 -10.84 -4.02 17.07
C ASP A 146 -10.73 -4.99 15.86
N HIS A 147 -10.38 -4.45 14.69
CA HIS A 147 -10.26 -5.19 13.44
C HIS A 147 -8.97 -4.83 12.72
N ILE A 148 -8.29 -5.83 12.18
CA ILE A 148 -7.10 -5.69 11.36
C ILE A 148 -7.40 -6.30 10.00
N ILE A 149 -7.40 -5.48 8.95
CA ILE A 149 -7.55 -5.95 7.57
C ILE A 149 -6.19 -5.87 6.89
N TYR A 150 -5.63 -7.02 6.54
CA TYR A 150 -4.30 -7.14 5.98
C TYR A 150 -4.36 -7.48 4.49
N TYR A 151 -3.87 -6.58 3.64
CA TYR A 151 -3.71 -6.81 2.21
C TYR A 151 -2.26 -7.18 1.90
N ARG A 152 -2.03 -8.39 1.37
CA ARG A 152 -0.70 -8.86 0.94
C ARG A 152 -0.65 -8.97 -0.58
N ASP A 153 0.18 -8.16 -1.24
CA ASP A 153 0.39 -8.21 -2.70
C ASP A 153 1.37 -9.31 -3.10
N GLY A 154 1.47 -9.67 -4.37
CA GLY A 154 2.65 -10.36 -4.93
C GLY A 154 2.89 -11.83 -4.57
N VAL A 155 2.03 -12.47 -3.78
CA VAL A 155 2.23 -13.87 -3.38
C VAL A 155 1.50 -14.86 -4.31
N SER A 156 2.15 -15.99 -4.56
CA SER A 156 1.58 -17.13 -5.28
C SER A 156 0.84 -18.10 -4.34
N ASP A 157 -0.06 -18.92 -4.88
CA ASP A 157 -0.88 -19.88 -4.12
C ASP A 157 -0.05 -20.81 -3.23
N GLY A 158 1.11 -21.25 -3.71
CA GLY A 158 2.03 -22.12 -2.95
C GLY A 158 2.63 -21.46 -1.71
N GLN A 159 2.58 -20.13 -1.60
CA GLN A 159 3.12 -19.37 -0.48
C GLN A 159 2.07 -19.06 0.60
N PHE A 160 0.78 -19.33 0.35
CA PHE A 160 -0.28 -19.04 1.32
C PHE A 160 -0.06 -19.67 2.71
N PRO A 161 0.44 -20.93 2.81
CA PRO A 161 0.77 -21.51 4.10
C PRO A 161 1.85 -20.71 4.85
N ASN A 162 2.84 -20.16 4.15
CA ASN A 162 3.90 -19.34 4.76
C ASN A 162 3.36 -18.00 5.26
N ILE A 163 2.48 -17.34 4.50
CA ILE A 163 1.83 -16.10 4.95
C ILE A 163 1.01 -16.35 6.21
N LYS A 164 0.22 -17.43 6.23
CA LYS A 164 -0.55 -17.83 7.42
C LYS A 164 0.35 -18.14 8.61
N ASN A 165 1.39 -18.94 8.39
CA ASN A 165 2.23 -19.45 9.47
C ASN A 165 3.24 -18.43 9.98
N LYS A 166 3.70 -17.49 9.17
CA LYS A 166 4.73 -16.52 9.58
C LYS A 166 4.13 -15.14 9.80
N GLU A 167 3.51 -14.56 8.78
CA GLU A 167 3.05 -13.17 8.85
C GLU A 167 1.83 -12.99 9.76
N LEU A 168 0.77 -13.78 9.57
CA LEU A 168 -0.42 -13.70 10.44
C LEU A 168 -0.11 -14.08 11.89
N ARG A 169 0.85 -15.00 12.08
CA ARG A 169 1.37 -15.33 13.41
C ARG A 169 2.11 -14.15 14.02
N GLY A 170 2.93 -13.44 13.24
CA GLY A 170 3.62 -12.22 13.67
C GLY A 170 2.65 -11.10 14.06
N ILE A 171 1.60 -10.87 13.25
CA ILE A 171 0.53 -9.91 13.61
C ILE A 171 -0.14 -10.32 14.92
N SER A 172 -0.48 -11.60 15.07
CA SER A 172 -1.12 -12.12 16.28
C SER A 172 -0.22 -12.04 17.52
N ALA A 173 1.08 -12.28 17.36
CA ALA A 173 2.07 -12.16 18.43
C ALA A 173 2.24 -10.71 18.89
N ALA A 174 2.27 -9.75 17.96
CA ALA A 174 2.29 -8.32 18.26
C ALA A 174 1.05 -7.90 19.06
N CYS A 175 -0.13 -8.35 18.63
CA CYS A 175 -1.38 -8.11 19.36
C CYS A 175 -1.34 -8.72 20.76
N SER A 176 -0.83 -9.94 20.90
CA SER A 176 -0.72 -10.65 22.18
C SER A 176 0.22 -9.93 23.16
N LYS A 177 1.35 -9.38 22.69
CA LYS A 177 2.28 -8.58 23.50
C LYS A 177 1.63 -7.33 24.10
N LEU A 178 0.65 -6.76 23.39
CA LEU A 178 -0.13 -5.60 23.85
C LEU A 178 -1.42 -5.99 24.57
N HIS A 179 -1.65 -7.30 24.81
CA HIS A 179 -2.83 -7.85 25.44
C HIS A 179 -4.15 -7.50 24.72
N ILE A 180 -4.10 -7.30 23.40
CA ILE A 180 -5.28 -7.05 22.55
C ILE A 180 -5.63 -8.28 21.72
N LYS A 181 -6.90 -8.40 21.33
CA LYS A 181 -7.42 -9.53 20.53
C LYS A 181 -8.27 -9.05 19.35
N PRO A 182 -7.72 -8.27 18.40
CA PRO A 182 -8.45 -7.84 17.22
C PRO A 182 -8.81 -9.03 16.32
N LYS A 183 -9.90 -8.90 15.57
CA LYS A 183 -10.21 -9.84 14.48
C LYS A 183 -9.31 -9.53 13.29
N ILE A 184 -8.53 -10.50 12.84
CA ILE A 184 -7.60 -10.35 11.71
C ILE A 184 -8.23 -10.99 10.47
N CYS A 185 -8.35 -10.22 9.39
CA CYS A 185 -8.76 -10.69 8.07
C CYS A 185 -7.62 -10.45 7.08
N CYS A 186 -7.23 -11.47 6.33
CA CYS A 186 -6.16 -11.40 5.34
C CYS A 186 -6.75 -11.51 3.94
N PHE A 187 -6.42 -10.55 3.09
CA PHE A 187 -6.69 -10.56 1.66
C PHE A 187 -5.38 -10.71 0.90
N ILE A 188 -5.24 -11.82 0.20
CA ILE A 188 -4.17 -11.99 -0.77
C ILE A 188 -4.57 -11.31 -2.07
N VAL A 189 -3.72 -10.42 -2.56
CA VAL A 189 -3.97 -9.62 -3.77
C VAL A 189 -3.00 -10.04 -4.87
N VAL A 190 -3.52 -10.66 -5.92
CA VAL A 190 -2.73 -11.06 -7.10
C VAL A 190 -3.11 -10.16 -8.28
N LYS A 191 -2.31 -9.12 -8.56
CA LYS A 191 -2.61 -8.14 -9.63
C LYS A 191 -2.15 -8.58 -11.02
N ARG A 192 -1.14 -9.45 -11.10
CA ARG A 192 -0.52 -9.90 -12.34
C ARG A 192 -0.83 -11.37 -12.57
N HIS A 193 -1.98 -11.65 -13.17
CA HIS A 193 -2.43 -13.00 -13.53
C HIS A 193 -2.74 -13.12 -15.03
N HIS A 194 -2.96 -14.35 -15.50
CA HIS A 194 -3.29 -14.63 -16.90
C HIS A 194 -4.79 -14.58 -17.22
N THR A 195 -5.68 -14.53 -16.21
CA THR A 195 -7.12 -14.38 -16.42
C THR A 195 -7.45 -13.05 -17.11
N ARG A 196 -8.31 -13.08 -18.13
CA ARG A 196 -8.79 -11.90 -18.86
C ARG A 196 -10.31 -11.99 -18.97
N PHE A 197 -10.96 -10.86 -18.81
CA PHE A 197 -12.41 -10.75 -18.93
C PHE A 197 -12.78 -9.81 -20.08
N PHE A 198 -13.84 -10.14 -20.79
CA PHE A 198 -14.31 -9.39 -21.95
C PHE A 198 -15.80 -9.08 -21.79
N PRO A 199 -16.27 -7.89 -22.19
CA PRO A 199 -17.70 -7.58 -22.17
C PRO A 199 -18.43 -8.49 -23.17
N GLU A 200 -19.62 -8.94 -22.79
CA GLU A 200 -20.49 -9.69 -23.69
C GLU A 200 -20.96 -8.81 -24.86
N ARG A 201 -21.11 -9.41 -26.04
CA ARG A 201 -21.37 -8.70 -27.31
C ARG A 201 -22.68 -7.89 -27.31
N SER A 202 -23.62 -8.22 -26.43
CA SER A 202 -24.90 -7.53 -26.23
C SER A 202 -24.78 -6.28 -25.34
N SER A 203 -23.69 -6.13 -24.58
CA SER A 203 -23.49 -5.08 -23.57
C SER A 203 -22.74 -3.84 -24.07
N TYR A 204 -22.38 -3.80 -25.37
CA TYR A 204 -21.63 -2.69 -25.98
C TYR A 204 -22.35 -1.32 -25.99
N ARG A 205 -23.65 -1.28 -25.66
CA ARG A 205 -24.43 -0.03 -25.69
C ARG A 205 -24.01 0.99 -24.62
N ASN A 206 -23.29 0.58 -23.57
CA ASN A 206 -22.95 1.45 -22.43
C ASN A 206 -21.44 1.69 -22.22
N THR A 207 -20.55 1.24 -23.10
CA THR A 207 -19.10 1.47 -22.96
C THR A 207 -18.58 2.40 -24.06
N THR A 208 -17.89 3.48 -23.67
CA THR A 208 -17.25 4.45 -24.58
C THR A 208 -16.10 3.86 -25.41
N SER A 209 -15.67 2.63 -25.09
CA SER A 209 -14.73 1.82 -25.86
C SER A 209 -15.26 0.39 -25.95
N SER A 210 -15.24 -0.20 -27.15
CA SER A 210 -15.77 -1.55 -27.44
C SER A 210 -14.93 -2.71 -26.86
N THR A 211 -14.02 -2.45 -25.92
CA THR A 211 -13.02 -3.42 -25.45
C THR A 211 -12.77 -3.41 -23.95
N THR A 212 -13.37 -2.49 -23.19
CA THR A 212 -13.07 -2.33 -21.75
C THR A 212 -14.29 -2.64 -20.91
N LEU A 213 -14.12 -3.53 -19.93
CA LEU A 213 -15.15 -3.78 -18.91
C LEU A 213 -15.46 -2.52 -18.11
N LEU A 214 -16.66 -2.49 -17.54
CA LEU A 214 -17.02 -1.50 -16.53
C LEU A 214 -16.08 -1.63 -15.33
N ARG A 215 -15.66 -0.48 -14.79
CA ARG A 215 -15.01 -0.43 -13.48
C ARG A 215 -15.97 -1.06 -12.47
N GLU A 216 -15.42 -1.76 -11.46
CA GLU A 216 -16.19 -2.44 -10.41
C GLU A 216 -16.87 -3.77 -10.82
N THR A 217 -16.52 -4.34 -11.98
CA THR A 217 -16.96 -5.71 -12.33
C THR A 217 -16.39 -6.73 -11.33
N VAL A 218 -17.25 -7.49 -10.66
CA VAL A 218 -16.89 -8.57 -9.72
C VAL A 218 -17.26 -9.92 -10.33
N VAL A 219 -16.33 -10.87 -10.29
CA VAL A 219 -16.56 -12.27 -10.68
C VAL A 219 -16.13 -13.16 -9.51
N ASP A 220 -17.11 -13.78 -8.86
CA ASP A 220 -16.94 -14.63 -7.68
C ASP A 220 -17.49 -16.06 -7.88
N ARG A 221 -17.93 -16.39 -9.10
CA ARG A 221 -18.53 -17.67 -9.47
C ARG A 221 -17.76 -18.36 -10.59
N THR A 222 -17.88 -19.69 -10.64
CA THR A 222 -17.44 -20.59 -11.74
C THR A 222 -15.94 -20.76 -11.92
N ILE A 223 -15.16 -19.68 -11.94
CA ILE A 223 -13.70 -19.71 -12.18
C ILE A 223 -12.87 -19.48 -10.91
N CYS A 224 -13.55 -19.19 -9.80
CA CYS A 224 -12.94 -19.11 -8.47
C CYS A 224 -12.93 -20.51 -7.85
N PRO A 225 -11.87 -20.88 -7.10
CA PRO A 225 -11.88 -22.12 -6.31
C PRO A 225 -13.14 -22.20 -5.43
N SER A 226 -13.73 -23.39 -5.33
CA SER A 226 -14.85 -23.63 -4.41
C SER A 226 -14.38 -23.37 -2.98
N GLN A 227 -15.11 -22.50 -2.26
CA GLN A 227 -14.89 -22.22 -0.84
C GLN A 227 -15.17 -23.44 0.03
#